data_AF-A0A970D8S8-F1
#
_entry.id   AF-A0A970D8S8-F1
#
_cell.length_a   1.000
_cell.length_b   1.000
_cell.length_c   1.000
_cell.angle_alpha   90.00
_cell.angle_beta   90.00
_cell.angle_gamma   90.00
#
_symmetry.space_group_name_H-M   'P 1'
#
loop_
_entity.id
_entity.type
_entity.pdbx_description
1 polymer ?
#
loop_
_entity_poly.entity_id
_entity_poly.type
_entity_poly.pdbx_seq_one_letter_code
_entity_poly.pdbx_strand_id
1 'polypeptide(L)'
;MWQRIRRGLLIEYYWWKRHSGKKRGLDSPLGLMGILIITSGIAVMIIIGQAFAAIFRSMIPIVDQVAGFYWYTITFAIKISLALLILFVLIIVFFIFRFTRGR
;
A
#
# COMPACT_ATOMS: atom_id res chain seq x y z
N MET A 1 -47.57 -11.67 18.99
CA MET A 1 -46.13 -12.02 19.11
C MET A 1 -45.28 -11.50 17.95
N TRP A 2 -45.71 -11.70 16.70
CA TRP A 2 -44.98 -11.29 15.49
C TRP A 2 -44.52 -9.82 15.45
N GLN A 3 -45.38 -8.89 15.88
CA GLN A 3 -45.07 -7.45 15.91
C GLN A 3 -43.93 -7.10 16.89
N ARG A 4 -43.74 -7.85 17.99
CA ARG A 4 -42.62 -7.64 18.92
C ARG A 4 -41.29 -8.09 18.30
N ILE A 5 -41.28 -9.25 17.65
CA ILE A 5 -40.08 -9.79 16.99
C ILE A 5 -39.62 -8.85 15.86
N ARG A 6 -40.57 -8.36 15.05
CA ARG A 6 -40.29 -7.40 13.97
C ARG A 6 -39.68 -6.09 14.49
N ARG A 7 -40.18 -5.57 15.62
CA ARG A 7 -39.60 -4.37 16.25
C ARG A 7 -38.19 -4.62 16.79
N GLY A 8 -37.96 -5.77 17.43
CA GLY A 8 -36.63 -6.16 17.90
C GLY A 8 -35.61 -6.20 16.77
N LEU A 9 -35.94 -6.88 15.66
CA LEU A 9 -35.10 -6.96 14.48
C LEU A 9 -34.82 -5.61 13.82
N LEU A 10 -35.81 -4.71 13.77
CA LEU A 10 -35.62 -3.36 13.21
C LEU A 10 -34.69 -2.51 14.08
N ILE A 11 -34.76 -2.63 15.41
CA ILE A 11 -33.86 -1.96 16.34
C ILE A 11 -32.44 -2.51 16.17
N GLU A 12 -32.28 -3.83 16.16
CA GLU A 12 -31.01 -4.52 15.92
C GLU A 12 -30.37 -4.07 14.60
N TYR A 13 -31.16 -4.04 13.53
CA TYR A 13 -30.72 -3.58 12.21
C TYR A 13 -30.32 -2.11 12.23
N TYR A 14 -31.06 -1.25 12.93
CA TYR A 14 -30.75 0.18 13.03
C TYR A 14 -29.44 0.42 13.78
N TRP A 15 -29.22 -0.30 14.89
CA TRP A 15 -27.96 -0.27 15.64
C TRP A 15 -26.79 -0.82 14.83
N TRP A 16 -26.99 -1.94 14.14
CA TRP A 16 -26.01 -2.53 13.25
C TRP A 16 -25.65 -1.58 12.11
N LYS A 17 -26.63 -0.97 11.43
CA LYS A 17 -26.41 0.00 10.35
C LYS A 17 -25.65 1.23 10.85
N ARG A 18 -26.00 1.74 12.03
CA ARG A 18 -25.32 2.89 12.66
C ARG A 18 -23.88 2.59 13.07
N HIS A 19 -23.62 1.37 13.57
CA HIS A 19 -22.26 0.94 13.95
C HIS A 19 -21.41 0.52 12.74
N SER A 20 -22.03 -0.07 11.73
CA SER A 20 -21.38 -0.53 10.50
C SER A 20 -20.93 0.66 9.64
N GLY A 21 -21.74 1.72 9.52
CA GLY A 21 -21.35 2.95 8.81
C GLY A 21 -20.16 3.69 9.44
N LYS A 22 -19.97 3.59 10.76
CA LYS A 22 -18.79 4.14 11.47
C LYS A 22 -17.53 3.27 11.34
N LYS A 23 -17.68 1.98 11.01
CA LYS A 23 -16.59 0.99 10.95
C LYS A 23 -16.16 0.58 9.54
N ARG A 24 -16.93 0.90 8.51
CA ARG A 24 -16.53 0.70 7.10
C ARG A 24 -15.53 1.78 6.66
N GLY A 25 -14.33 1.74 7.26
CA GLY A 25 -13.19 2.57 6.87
C GLY A 25 -12.64 2.25 5.47
N LEU A 26 -13.15 1.20 4.83
CA LEU A 26 -12.80 0.79 3.45
C LEU A 26 -13.28 1.79 2.40
N ASP A 27 -14.44 2.44 2.60
CA ASP A 27 -14.93 3.50 1.71
C ASP A 27 -14.35 4.88 2.08
N SER A 28 -13.51 4.93 3.12
CA SER A 28 -12.90 6.16 3.58
C SER A 28 -11.58 6.41 2.83
N PRO A 29 -11.26 7.68 2.47
CA PRO A 29 -10.00 8.01 1.79
C PRO A 29 -8.75 7.47 2.51
N LEU A 30 -8.81 7.33 3.84
CA LEU A 30 -7.74 6.77 4.66
C LEU A 30 -7.55 5.26 4.47
N GLY A 31 -8.64 4.51 4.27
CA GLY A 31 -8.58 3.07 3.99
C GLY A 31 -7.93 2.79 2.64
N LEU A 32 -8.35 3.53 1.60
CA LEU A 32 -7.72 3.48 0.28
C LEU A 32 -6.23 3.85 0.32
N MET A 33 -5.87 4.90 1.06
CA MET A 33 -4.46 5.28 1.22
C MET A 33 -3.63 4.24 1.96
N GLY A 34 -4.18 3.60 2.99
CA GLY A 34 -3.51 2.48 3.66
C GLY A 34 -3.18 1.34 2.70
N ILE A 35 -4.14 0.95 1.85
CA ILE A 35 -3.95 -0.10 0.84
C ILE A 35 -2.88 0.33 -0.18
N LEU A 36 -2.91 1.59 -0.65
CA LEU A 36 -1.92 2.12 -1.58
C LEU A 36 -0.50 2.15 -0.98
N ILE A 37 -0.35 2.50 0.30
CA ILE A 37 0.94 2.47 0.99
C ILE A 37 1.46 1.04 1.12
N ILE A 38 0.61 0.09 1.51
CA ILE A 38 1.02 -1.31 1.64
C ILE A 38 1.44 -1.88 0.29
N THR A 39 0.64 -1.67 -0.76
CA THR A 39 0.94 -2.17 -2.11
C THR A 39 2.19 -1.53 -2.70
N SER A 40 2.38 -0.22 -2.54
CA SER A 40 3.62 0.46 -2.96
C SER A 40 4.85 -0.02 -2.15
N GLY A 41 4.71 -0.27 -0.85
CA GLY A 41 5.77 -0.86 -0.03
C GLY A 41 6.17 -2.26 -0.49
N ILE A 42 5.20 -3.12 -0.83
CA ILE A 42 5.46 -4.45 -1.41
C ILE A 42 6.20 -4.32 -2.74
N ALA A 43 5.78 -3.39 -3.61
CA ALA A 43 6.47 -3.13 -4.88
C ALA A 43 7.94 -2.71 -4.67
N VAL A 44 8.21 -1.82 -3.71
CA VAL A 44 9.57 -1.42 -3.33
C VAL A 44 10.38 -2.64 -2.85
N MET A 45 9.81 -3.49 -1.99
CA MET A 45 10.47 -4.71 -1.54
C MET A 45 10.85 -5.65 -2.69
N ILE A 46 9.94 -5.85 -3.66
CA ILE A 46 10.21 -6.69 -4.83
C ILE A 46 11.35 -6.11 -5.66
N ILE A 47 11.36 -4.79 -5.89
CA ILE A 47 12.43 -4.12 -6.62
C ILE A 47 13.78 -4.33 -5.90
N ILE A 48 13.83 -4.08 -4.58
CA ILE A 48 15.05 -4.30 -3.78
C ILE A 48 15.50 -5.76 -3.83
N GLY A 49 14.58 -6.72 -3.71
CA GLY A 49 14.88 -8.15 -3.80
C GLY A 49 15.50 -8.54 -5.15
N GLN A 50 15.03 -7.95 -6.26
CA GLN A 50 15.65 -8.16 -7.57
C GLN A 50 17.08 -7.61 -7.63
N ALA A 51 17.35 -6.47 -6.98
CA ALA A 51 18.68 -5.89 -6.87
C ALA A 51 19.64 -6.85 -6.17
N PHE A 52 19.24 -7.38 -5.01
CA PHE A 52 20.04 -8.37 -4.27
C PHE A 52 20.33 -9.60 -5.13
N ALA A 53 19.31 -10.15 -5.80
CA ALA A 53 19.50 -11.30 -6.70
C ALA A 53 20.52 -11.01 -7.82
N ALA A 54 20.52 -9.80 -8.37
CA ALA A 54 21.49 -9.40 -9.39
C ALA A 54 22.90 -9.22 -8.83
N ILE A 55 23.05 -8.67 -7.61
CA ILE A 55 24.34 -8.59 -6.92
C ILE A 55 24.93 -9.99 -6.73
N PHE A 56 24.14 -10.95 -6.21
CA PHE A 56 24.59 -12.33 -6.03
C PHE A 56 24.97 -13.01 -7.36
N ARG A 57 24.24 -12.75 -8.45
CA ARG A 57 24.62 -13.24 -9.79
C ARG A 57 25.89 -12.59 -10.31
N SER A 58 26.11 -11.32 -10.02
CA SER A 58 27.31 -10.58 -10.46
C SER A 58 28.58 -10.99 -9.72
N MET A 59 28.46 -11.65 -8.56
CA MET A 59 29.60 -12.26 -7.84
C MET A 59 30.14 -13.52 -8.53
N ILE A 60 29.40 -14.08 -9.49
CA ILE A 60 29.91 -15.16 -10.37
C ILE A 60 30.73 -14.47 -11.47
N PRO A 61 32.06 -14.68 -11.54
CA PRO A 61 32.93 -13.89 -12.40
C PRO A 61 32.72 -14.28 -13.87
N ILE A 62 31.90 -13.51 -14.57
CA ILE A 62 31.74 -13.58 -16.03
C ILE A 62 32.19 -12.22 -16.58
N VAL A 63 33.43 -12.20 -17.08
CA VAL A 63 34.18 -10.98 -17.44
C VAL A 63 33.58 -10.24 -18.66
N ASP A 64 32.72 -10.90 -19.44
CA ASP A 64 32.21 -10.37 -20.72
C ASP A 64 30.98 -9.44 -20.64
N GLN A 65 30.41 -9.16 -19.45
CA GLN A 65 29.10 -8.49 -19.34
C GLN A 65 29.11 -7.09 -18.70
N VAL A 66 30.23 -6.38 -18.73
CA VAL A 66 30.39 -5.05 -18.08
C VAL A 66 29.35 -4.03 -18.56
N ALA A 67 29.09 -3.97 -19.87
CA ALA A 67 28.10 -3.05 -20.44
C ALA A 67 26.66 -3.37 -20.01
N GLY A 68 26.31 -4.66 -19.93
CA GLY A 68 24.99 -5.12 -19.48
C GLY A 68 24.76 -4.78 -18.01
N PHE A 69 25.78 -4.96 -17.17
CA PHE A 69 25.73 -4.59 -15.76
C PHE A 69 25.51 -3.09 -15.57
N TYR A 70 26.23 -2.24 -16.33
CA TYR A 70 26.07 -0.78 -16.29
C TYR A 70 24.63 -0.32 -16.57
N TRP A 71 24.03 -0.80 -17.67
CA TRP A 71 22.64 -0.46 -18.01
C TRP A 71 21.63 -1.03 -17.01
N TYR A 72 21.91 -2.21 -16.45
CA TYR A 72 21.10 -2.78 -15.38
C TYR A 72 21.11 -1.90 -14.13
N THR A 73 22.27 -1.41 -13.69
CA THR A 73 22.36 -0.53 -12.50
C THR A 73 21.62 0.78 -12.69
N ILE A 74 21.72 1.41 -13.87
CA ILE A 74 21.01 2.66 -14.18
C ILE A 74 19.50 2.44 -14.20
N THR A 75 19.03 1.41 -14.91
CA THR A 75 17.59 1.13 -14.98
C THR A 75 17.02 0.73 -13.63
N PHE A 76 17.80 0.03 -12.80
CA PHE A 76 17.46 -0.25 -11.41
C PHE A 76 17.34 1.03 -10.58
N ALA A 77 18.32 1.93 -10.65
CA ALA A 77 18.34 3.20 -9.92
C ALA A 77 17.13 4.08 -10.27
N ILE A 78 16.71 4.12 -11.53
CA ILE A 78 15.51 4.85 -11.96
C ILE A 78 14.25 4.21 -11.36
N LYS A 79 14.12 2.87 -11.44
CA LYS A 79 12.96 2.14 -10.91
C LYS A 79 12.79 2.33 -9.39
N ILE A 80 13.87 2.19 -8.63
CA ILE A 80 13.82 2.34 -7.16
C ILE A 80 13.52 3.79 -6.77
N SER A 81 14.11 4.78 -7.47
CA SER A 81 13.87 6.20 -7.19
C SER A 81 12.40 6.58 -7.41
N LEU A 82 11.81 6.09 -8.52
CA LEU A 82 10.40 6.35 -8.83
C LEU A 82 9.47 5.66 -7.82
N ALA A 83 9.76 4.40 -7.46
CA ALA A 83 8.98 3.66 -6.47
C ALA A 83 9.02 4.31 -5.08
N LEU A 84 10.20 4.78 -4.64
CA LEU A 84 10.37 5.51 -3.39
C LEU A 84 9.65 6.85 -3.41
N LEU A 85 9.69 7.59 -4.52
CA LEU A 85 8.97 8.85 -4.67
C LEU A 85 7.46 8.65 -4.49
N ILE A 86 6.88 7.64 -5.15
CA ILE A 86 5.46 7.28 -4.98
C ILE A 86 5.16 6.95 -3.51
N LEU A 87 6.00 6.15 -2.87
CA LEU A 87 5.82 5.76 -1.48
C LEU A 87 5.83 7.00 -0.56
N PHE A 88 6.79 7.92 -0.72
CA PHE A 88 6.87 9.13 0.10
C PHE A 88 5.69 10.06 -0.12
N VAL A 89 5.25 10.26 -1.37
CA VAL A 89 4.05 11.05 -1.68
C VAL A 89 2.82 10.45 -0.99
N LEU A 90 2.63 9.14 -1.07
CA LEU A 90 1.50 8.47 -0.41
C LEU A 90 1.56 8.61 1.11
N ILE A 91 2.74 8.50 1.72
CA ILE A 91 2.93 8.69 3.17
C ILE A 91 2.61 10.13 3.58
N ILE A 92 3.13 11.14 2.87
CA ILE A 92 2.88 12.55 3.15
C ILE A 92 1.38 12.85 3.06
N VAL A 93 0.74 12.41 1.98
CA VAL A 93 -0.69 12.62 1.77
C VAL A 93 -1.51 11.90 2.84
N PHE A 94 -1.13 10.68 3.22
CA PHE A 94 -1.76 9.95 4.33
C PHE A 94 -1.69 10.74 5.64
N PHE A 95 -0.53 11.32 5.99
CA PHE A 95 -0.41 12.16 7.17
C PHE A 95 -1.29 13.41 7.08
N ILE A 96 -1.34 14.09 5.93
CA ILE A 96 -2.23 15.25 5.72
C ILE A 96 -3.68 14.84 5.98
N PHE A 97 -4.19 13.79 5.34
CA PHE A 97 -5.56 13.34 5.57
C PHE A 97 -5.82 12.89 7.01
N ARG A 98 -4.84 12.26 7.66
CA ARG A 98 -4.96 11.78 9.04
C ARG A 98 -5.07 12.93 10.05
N PHE A 99 -4.34 14.03 9.82
CA PHE A 99 -4.34 15.21 10.71
C PHE A 99 -5.45 16.21 10.37
N THR A 100 -5.80 16.39 9.09
CA THR A 100 -6.87 17.30 8.67
C THR A 100 -8.25 16.82 9.10
N ARG A 101 -8.50 15.49 9.11
CA ARG A 101 -9.80 14.92 9.52
C ARG A 101 -10.02 14.88 11.04
N GLY A 102 -9.00 15.22 11.83
CA GLY A 102 -9.05 15.30 13.29
C GLY A 102 -9.52 16.65 13.84
N ARG A 103 -9.79 17.63 12.97
CA ARG A 103 -10.51 18.87 13.28
C ARG A 103 -11.93 18.77 12.76
#